data_AF-A0A842NRI4-F1
#
_entry.id   AF-A0A842NRI4-F1
#
_cell.length_a   1.000
_cell.length_b   1.000
_cell.length_c   1.000
_cell.angle_alpha   90.00
_cell.angle_beta   90.00
_cell.angle_gamma   90.00
#
_symmetry.space_group_name_H-M   'P 1'
#
loop_
_entity.id
_entity.type
_entity.pdbx_description
1 polymer ?
#
loop_
_entity_poly.entity_id
_entity_poly.type
_entity_poly.pdbx_seq_one_letter_code
_entity_poly.pdbx_strand_id
1 'polypeptide(L)' 'MGLLGKKKERCEACNKAFEIHDEYEEHKKIHPPTKPCTKCSGLMQWERQQAPLYWNLIYVCRECDFIGEMWKYHH' A
#
# COMPACT_ATOMS: atom_id res chain seq x y z
N MET A 1 33.87 1.85 -10.01
CA MET A 1 33.32 0.55 -9.56
C MET A 1 31.82 0.61 -9.79
N GLY A 2 31.33 -0.11 -10.79
CA GLY A 2 29.94 -0.03 -11.22
C GLY A 2 29.01 -0.65 -10.19
N LEU A 3 28.13 0.15 -9.61
CA LEU A 3 27.02 -0.38 -8.83
C LEU A 3 26.05 -0.97 -9.84
N LEU A 4 26.18 -2.28 -10.09
CA LEU A 4 25.13 -3.08 -10.72
C LEU A 4 23.82 -2.68 -10.05
N GLY A 5 22.92 -2.09 -10.83
CA GLY A 5 21.66 -1.54 -10.36
C GLY A 5 20.92 -2.56 -9.51
N LYS A 6 20.99 -2.39 -8.19
CA LYS A 6 20.11 -3.10 -7.28
C LYS A 6 18.70 -2.74 -7.73
N LYS A 7 17.93 -3.75 -8.13
CA LYS A 7 16.53 -3.54 -8.49
C LYS A 7 15.87 -2.97 -7.24
N LYS A 8 15.51 -1.69 -7.27
CA LYS A 8 14.83 -1.04 -6.15
C LYS A 8 13.51 -1.75 -5.94
N GLU A 9 13.31 -2.29 -4.74
CA GLU A 9 12.01 -2.86 -4.36
C GLU A 9 11.04 -1.70 -4.18
N ARG A 10 9.88 -1.75 -4.84
CA ARG A 10 8.87 -0.70 -4.76
C ARG A 10 7.70 -1.19 -3.94
N CYS A 11 7.32 -0.40 -2.94
CA CYS A 11 6.13 -0.68 -2.16
C CYS A 11 4.90 -0.62 -3.06
N GLU A 12 4.11 -1.67 -3.09
CA GLU A 12 2.89 -1.73 -3.88
C GLU A 12 1.83 -0.72 -3.42
N ALA A 13 1.96 -0.25 -2.17
CA ALA A 13 1.02 0.65 -1.54
C ALA A 13 1.20 2.12 -1.85
N CYS A 14 2.45 2.59 -1.83
CA CYS A 14 2.80 3.99 -1.99
C CYS A 14 3.84 4.23 -3.09
N ASN A 15 4.24 3.19 -3.81
CA ASN A 15 5.26 3.21 -4.86
C ASN A 15 6.65 3.72 -4.40
N LYS A 16 6.89 3.80 -3.09
CA LYS A 16 8.19 4.17 -2.51
C LYS A 16 9.23 3.13 -2.87
N ALA A 17 10.37 3.58 -3.36
CA ALA A 17 11.49 2.73 -3.74
C ALA A 17 12.45 2.54 -2.56
N PHE A 18 12.90 1.32 -2.35
CA PHE A 18 13.84 0.91 -1.33
C PHE A 18 15.05 0.26 -2.00
N GLU A 19 16.25 0.64 -1.55
CA GLU A 19 17.51 0.04 -2.01
C GLU A 19 17.86 -1.24 -1.23
N ILE A 20 17.27 -1.41 -0.05
CA ILE A 20 17.54 -2.48 0.90
C ILE A 20 16.26 -3.29 1.13
N HIS A 21 16.37 -4.61 1.01
CA HIS A 21 15.23 -5.52 1.16
C HIS A 21 14.64 -5.48 2.58
N ASP A 22 15.48 -5.41 3.61
CA ASP A 22 15.02 -5.37 4.99
C ASP A 22 14.19 -4.11 5.29
N GLU A 23 14.57 -2.95 4.74
CA GLU A 23 13.80 -1.71 4.85
C GLU A 23 12.44 -1.83 4.12
N TYR A 24 12.42 -2.50 2.97
CA TYR A 24 11.20 -2.79 2.23
C TYR A 24 10.26 -3.71 3.02
N GLU A 25 10.77 -4.79 3.60
CA GLU A 25 9.98 -5.73 4.40
C GLU A 25 9.45 -5.10 5.70
N GLU A 26 10.25 -4.24 6.36
CA GLU A 26 9.77 -3.47 7.49
C GLU A 26 8.67 -2.49 7.08
N HIS A 27 8.90 -1.75 5.99
CA HIS A 27 7.94 -0.78 5.49
C HIS A 27 6.59 -1.40 5.11
N LYS A 28 6.56 -2.62 4.56
CA LYS A 28 5.30 -3.33 4.24
C LYS A 28 4.40 -3.51 5.45
N LYS A 29 4.95 -3.60 6.67
CA LYS A 29 4.17 -3.74 7.90
C LYS A 29 3.35 -2.48 8.22
N ILE A 30 3.77 -1.31 7.72
CA ILE A 30 3.05 -0.04 7.85
C ILE A 30 1.80 -0.03 6.96
N HIS A 31 1.78 -0.84 5.90
CA HIS A 31 0.66 -1.01 4.98
C HIS A 31 0.02 -2.40 5.12
N PRO A 32 -0.66 -2.68 6.25
CA PRO A 32 -1.22 -4.00 6.50
C PRO A 32 -2.22 -4.40 5.39
N PRO A 33 -2.27 -5.67 4.96
CA PRO A 33 -3.16 -6.16 3.91
C PRO A 33 -4.64 -5.90 4.18
N THR A 34 -5.01 -5.85 5.45
CA THR A 34 -6.37 -5.72 5.90
C THR A 34 -6.47 -4.84 7.13
N LYS A 35 -7.56 -4.10 7.27
CA LYS A 35 -7.93 -3.42 8.51
C LYS A 35 -9.43 -3.52 8.76
N PRO A 36 -9.93 -3.40 10.01
CA PRO A 36 -11.37 -3.43 10.30
C PRO A 36 -12.16 -2.35 9.56
N CYS A 37 -13.36 -2.69 9.08
CA CYS A 37 -14.28 -1.72 8.49
C CYS A 37 -14.87 -0.78 9.56
N THR A 38 -15.05 0.49 9.22
CA THR A 38 -15.67 1.47 10.11
C THR A 38 -17.20 1.54 9.97
N LYS A 39 -17.76 0.83 8.97
CA LYS A 39 -19.21 0.82 8.67
C LYS A 39 -19.89 -0.51 8.98
N CYS A 40 -19.13 -1.59 9.13
CA CYS A 40 -19.64 -2.91 9.47
C CYS A 40 -18.59 -3.69 10.29
N SER A 41 -18.93 -4.91 10.71
CA SER A 41 -18.01 -5.81 11.43
C SER A 41 -17.01 -6.53 10.52
N GLY A 42 -17.07 -6.28 9.21
CA GLY A 42 -16.20 -6.86 8.21
C GLY A 42 -14.78 -6.29 8.21
N LEU A 43 -13.93 -6.92 7.41
CA LEU A 43 -12.59 -6.41 7.13
C LEU A 43 -12.59 -5.64 5.80
N MET A 44 -11.74 -4.63 5.73
CA MET A 44 -11.40 -3.94 4.50
C MET A 44 -10.06 -4.46 4.02
N GLN A 45 -9.94 -4.75 2.74
CA GLN A 45 -8.69 -5.15 2.09
C GLN A 45 -8.18 -3.97 1.27
N TRP A 46 -6.86 -3.78 1.20
CA TRP A 46 -6.37 -2.78 0.25
C TRP A 46 -6.48 -3.30 -1.18
N GLU A 47 -6.94 -2.45 -2.08
CA GLU A 47 -7.05 -2.73 -3.50
C GLU A 47 -6.37 -1.65 -4.32
N ARG A 48 -5.68 -2.08 -5.39
CA ARG A 48 -5.00 -1.19 -6.33
C ARG A 48 -6.03 -0.61 -7.29
N GLN A 49 -6.44 0.62 -7.02
CA GLN A 49 -7.20 1.37 -7.99
C GLN A 49 -6.25 1.86 -9.08
N GLN A 50 -6.45 1.41 -10.32
CA GLN A 50 -5.74 1.94 -11.48
C GLN A 50 -6.34 3.31 -11.86
N ALA A 51 -6.15 4.31 -11.01
CA ALA A 51 -6.53 5.69 -11.32
C ALA A 51 -5.33 6.41 -11.96
N PRO A 52 -5.47 6.99 -13.18
CA PRO A 52 -4.36 7.59 -13.92
C PRO A 52 -3.64 8.74 -13.21
N LEU A 53 -4.29 9.36 -12.23
CA LEU A 53 -3.82 10.59 -11.57
C LEU A 53 -3.29 10.35 -10.14
N TYR A 54 -3.53 9.18 -9.57
CA TYR A 54 -3.15 8.88 -8.19
C TYR A 54 -2.89 7.38 -8.03
N TRP A 55 -1.61 7.00 -7.93
CA TRP A 55 -1.18 5.62 -7.63
C TRP A 55 -1.37 5.32 -6.14
N ASN A 56 -2.61 5.33 -5.67
CA ASN A 56 -2.96 5.16 -4.27
C ASN A 56 -3.75 3.86 -4.06
N LEU A 57 -3.32 3.02 -3.12
CA LEU A 57 -4.16 1.94 -2.59
C LEU A 57 -5.32 2.52 -1.78
N ILE A 58 -6.52 1.99 -2.02
CA ILE A 58 -7.73 2.27 -1.24
C ILE A 58 -8.08 1.02 -0.42
N TYR A 59 -8.63 1.20 0.78
CA TYR A 59 -9.25 0.08 1.48
C TYR A 59 -10.68 -0.08 1.03
N VAL A 60 -11.03 -1.26 0.54
CA VAL A 60 -12.39 -1.58 0.12
C VAL A 60 -12.94 -2.65 1.05
N CYS A 61 -14.11 -2.40 1.61
CA CYS A 61 -14.89 -3.41 2.30
C CYS A 61 -15.83 -4.06 1.29
N ARG A 62 -15.68 -5.37 1.04
CA ARG A 62 -16.56 -6.11 0.12
C ARG A 62 -17.89 -6.55 0.74
N GLU A 63 -18.05 -6.37 2.04
CA GLU A 63 -19.30 -6.71 2.74
C GLU A 63 -20.34 -5.58 2.66
N CYS A 64 -19.90 -4.33 2.67
CA CYS A 64 -20.77 -3.16 2.64
C CYS A 64 -20.40 -2.14 1.56
N ASP A 65 -19.52 -2.52 0.62
CA ASP A 65 -18.98 -1.70 -0.47
C ASP A 65 -18.36 -0.34 -0.04
N PHE A 66 -18.03 -0.21 1.24
CA PHE A 66 -17.43 1.00 1.78
C PHE A 66 -15.98 1.15 1.31
N ILE A 67 -15.66 2.32 0.74
CA ILE A 67 -14.30 2.72 0.37
C ILE A 67 -13.73 3.59 1.49
N GLY A 68 -12.75 3.05 2.20
CA GLY A 68 -12.01 3.72 3.27
C GLY A 68 -10.90 4.64 2.76
N GLU A 69 -10.31 5.41 3.68
CA GLU A 69 -9.31 6.44 3.38
C GLU A 69 -8.08 5.92 2.64
N MET A 70 -7.57 6.75 1.71
CA MET A 70 -6.30 6.57 1.01
C MET A 70 -5.13 6.83 1.96
N TRP A 71 -4.08 6.02 1.89
CA TRP A 71 -2.81 6.36 2.56
C TRP A 71 -2.13 7.52 1.83
N LYS A 72 -2.02 8.67 2.48
CA LYS A 72 -1.10 9.74 2.09
C LYS A 72 0.16 9.60 2.92
N TYR A 73 1.17 8.88 2.43
CA TYR A 73 2.47 8.93 3.10
C TYR A 73 3.11 10.29 2.79
N HIS A 74 3.11 11.18 3.79
CA HIS A 74 3.96 12.36 3.79
C HIS A 74 5.36 11.92 4.22
N HIS A 75 6.34 12.27 3.39
CA HIS A 75 7.76 12.02 3.58
C HIS A 75 8.35 12.79 4.77
#